data_AF-K8YEB8-F1
#
_entry.id   AF-K8YEB8-F1
#
_cell.length_a   1.000
_cell.length_b   1.000
_cell.length_c   1.000
_cell.angle_alpha   90.00
_cell.angle_beta   90.00
_cell.angle_gamma   90.00
#
_symmetry.space_group_name_H-M   'P 1'
#
loop_
_entity.id
_entity.type
_entity.pdbx_description
1 polymer ?
#
loop_
_entity_poly.entity_id
_entity_poly.type
_entity_poly.pdbx_seq_one_letter_code
_entity_poly.pdbx_strand_id
1 'polypeptide(L)'
;MTQVTLKGNPVSLEGKIPAPGDKAPDFKVIKQDLSEVGLKNYSDKVKILVAVPSLDTSVCALETRVFNEKAAGLSDIITLIISGDLPFAMKRFCSTEGINSPNLMTGSQYRDFSFSKAYGTHIADGPLKGLSARAVFVVDKSDTVRYVELVSEIGSEPNYQAALAAANAAL
;
A
#
# COMPACT_ATOMS: atom_id res chain seq x y z
N MET A 1 15.55 6.98 12.89
CA MET A 1 14.16 7.18 12.43
C MET A 1 14.22 7.51 10.96
N THR A 2 13.42 6.83 10.15
CA THR A 2 13.29 7.16 8.72
C THR A 2 12.51 8.46 8.58
N GLN A 3 12.86 9.29 7.60
CA GLN A 3 12.23 10.59 7.37
C GLN A 3 11.89 10.75 5.90
N VAL A 4 10.73 11.35 5.64
CA VAL A 4 10.25 11.79 4.33
C VAL A 4 9.84 13.26 4.42
N THR A 5 9.42 13.88 3.32
CA THR A 5 8.89 15.24 3.32
C THR A 5 7.40 15.29 2.97
N LEU A 6 6.73 16.32 3.47
CA LEU A 6 5.41 16.75 3.04
C LEU A 6 5.49 18.22 2.62
N LYS A 7 5.42 18.48 1.31
CA LYS A 7 5.64 19.81 0.72
C LYS A 7 6.99 20.40 1.18
N GLY A 8 8.03 19.57 1.18
CA GLY A 8 9.38 19.93 1.65
C GLY A 8 9.56 20.00 3.17
N ASN A 9 8.51 19.86 3.98
CA ASN A 9 8.63 19.83 5.44
C ASN A 9 8.97 18.42 5.92
N PRO A 10 9.97 18.22 6.79
CA PRO A 10 10.31 16.90 7.28
C PRO A 10 9.19 16.25 8.10
N VAL A 11 8.98 14.95 7.91
CA VAL A 11 7.98 14.11 8.59
C VAL A 11 8.65 12.82 9.06
N SER A 12 8.52 12.49 10.34
CA SER A 12 9.15 11.31 10.94
C SER A 12 8.27 10.08 10.80
N LEU A 13 8.88 8.92 10.53
CA LEU A 13 8.19 7.64 10.44
C LEU A 13 8.55 6.70 11.60
N GLU A 14 7.56 5.99 12.12
CA GLU A 14 7.75 4.90 13.08
C GLU A 14 8.03 3.58 12.35
N GLY A 15 8.83 2.72 13.00
CA GLY A 15 9.16 1.39 12.50
C GLY A 15 10.41 1.33 11.63
N LYS A 16 10.64 0.16 11.04
CA LYS A 16 11.76 -0.12 10.15
C LYS A 16 11.20 -0.63 8.83
N ILE A 17 11.61 0.00 7.74
CA ILE A 17 11.22 -0.48 6.40
C ILE A 17 11.90 -1.83 6.13
N PRO A 18 11.16 -2.87 5.72
CA PRO A 18 11.74 -4.13 5.26
C PRO A 18 12.68 -3.89 4.07
N ALA A 19 13.73 -4.70 3.95
CA ALA A 19 14.62 -4.68 2.81
C ALA A 19 14.30 -5.83 1.83
N PRO A 20 14.65 -5.73 0.54
CA PRO A 20 14.61 -6.86 -0.37
C PRO A 20 15.37 -8.07 0.21
N GLY A 21 14.73 -9.25 0.20
CA GLY A 21 15.24 -10.48 0.81
C GLY A 21 14.68 -10.76 2.20
N ASP A 22 14.14 -9.76 2.91
CA ASP A 22 13.49 -9.96 4.20
C ASP A 22 12.15 -10.69 4.04
N LYS A 23 11.70 -11.35 5.11
CA LYS A 23 10.31 -11.79 5.21
C LYS A 23 9.38 -10.60 5.43
N ALA A 24 8.33 -10.54 4.62
CA ALA A 24 7.29 -9.54 4.73
C ALA A 24 6.52 -9.73 6.04
N PRO A 25 6.43 -8.71 6.92
CA PRO A 25 5.65 -8.81 8.14
C PRO A 25 4.17 -9.04 7.83
N ASP A 26 3.51 -9.88 8.64
CA ASP A 26 2.06 -10.03 8.60
C ASP A 26 1.37 -8.79 9.17
N PHE A 27 0.12 -8.56 8.79
CA PHE A 27 -0.64 -7.37 9.18
C PHE A 27 -2.14 -7.65 9.16
N LYS A 28 -2.92 -6.69 9.66
CA LYS A 28 -4.38 -6.72 9.63
C LYS A 28 -4.92 -5.43 9.06
N VAL A 29 -5.81 -5.55 8.07
CA VAL A 29 -6.55 -4.44 7.47
C VAL A 29 -8.01 -4.85 7.27
N ILE A 30 -8.89 -3.84 7.18
CA ILE A 30 -10.34 -4.01 7.10
C ILE A 30 -10.82 -3.73 5.69
N LYS A 31 -11.47 -4.72 5.08
CA LYS A 31 -12.07 -4.59 3.75
C LYS A 31 -13.33 -3.71 3.78
N GLN A 32 -13.82 -3.39 2.58
CA GLN A 32 -15.07 -2.63 2.35
C GLN A 32 -16.31 -3.29 2.98
N ASP A 33 -16.29 -4.61 3.18
CA ASP A 33 -17.35 -5.40 3.83
C ASP A 33 -17.17 -5.51 5.37
N LEU A 34 -16.21 -4.77 5.93
CA LEU A 34 -15.82 -4.76 7.35
C LEU A 34 -15.13 -6.03 7.86
N SER A 35 -14.88 -7.03 7.01
CA SER A 35 -14.10 -8.20 7.40
C SER A 35 -12.60 -7.92 7.38
N GLU A 36 -11.87 -8.65 8.22
CA GLU A 36 -10.42 -8.52 8.40
C GLU A 36 -9.66 -9.42 7.43
N VAL A 37 -8.55 -8.93 6.89
CA VAL A 37 -7.61 -9.66 6.05
C VAL A 37 -6.18 -9.24 6.37
N GLY A 38 -5.24 -10.13 6.06
CA GLY A 38 -3.80 -9.92 6.20
C GLY A 38 -3.03 -10.48 5.03
N LEU A 39 -1.70 -10.51 5.14
CA LEU A 39 -0.80 -10.95 4.07
C LEU A 39 -1.08 -12.40 3.67
N LYS A 40 -1.29 -13.27 4.67
CA LYS A 40 -1.47 -14.72 4.49
C LYS A 40 -2.74 -15.11 3.73
N ASN A 41 -3.74 -14.23 3.68
CA ASN A 41 -4.94 -14.45 2.88
C ASN A 41 -4.65 -14.53 1.37
N TYR A 42 -3.44 -14.17 0.95
CA TYR A 42 -3.00 -14.12 -0.45
C TYR A 42 -1.75 -14.97 -0.71
N SER A 43 -1.50 -16.02 0.08
CA SER A 43 -0.25 -16.79 0.05
C SER A 43 0.08 -17.40 -1.33
N ASP A 44 -0.93 -17.67 -2.15
CA ASP A 44 -0.81 -18.20 -3.51
C ASP A 44 -0.45 -17.15 -4.58
N LYS A 45 -0.46 -15.87 -4.22
CA LYS A 45 -0.21 -14.75 -5.14
C LYS A 45 1.07 -13.98 -4.80
N VAL A 46 1.62 -13.32 -5.81
CA VAL A 46 2.52 -12.17 -5.61
C VAL A 46 1.67 -10.98 -5.18
N LYS A 47 2.15 -10.21 -4.20
CA LYS A 47 1.43 -9.07 -3.64
C LYS A 47 2.17 -7.78 -3.95
N ILE A 48 1.47 -6.81 -4.52
CA ILE A 48 1.91 -5.42 -4.55
C ILE A 48 1.18 -4.72 -3.40
N LEU A 49 1.91 -4.32 -2.36
CA LEU A 49 1.37 -3.59 -1.22
C LEU A 49 1.65 -2.10 -1.43
N VAL A 50 0.59 -1.31 -1.51
CA VAL A 50 0.65 0.12 -1.78
C VAL A 50 0.16 0.85 -0.54
N ALA A 51 1.07 1.49 0.17
CA ALA A 51 0.78 2.29 1.35
C ALA A 51 0.52 3.73 0.91
N VAL A 52 -0.62 4.31 1.29
CA VAL A 52 -0.96 5.71 0.98
C VAL A 52 -1.54 6.43 2.20
N PRO A 53 -1.42 7.77 2.30
CA PRO A 53 -2.04 8.51 3.39
C PRO A 53 -3.58 8.38 3.38
N SER A 54 -4.20 8.70 2.23
CA SER A 54 -5.63 8.62 1.98
C SER A 54 -5.90 8.53 0.48
N LEU A 55 -6.82 7.67 0.07
CA LEU A 55 -7.34 7.53 -1.29
C LEU A 55 -8.05 8.80 -1.78
N ASP A 56 -8.55 9.63 -0.85
CA ASP A 56 -9.33 10.85 -1.13
C ASP A 56 -8.42 12.05 -1.48
N THR A 57 -7.40 11.81 -2.31
CA THR A 57 -6.50 12.83 -2.85
C THR A 57 -6.15 12.52 -4.31
N SER A 58 -5.88 13.56 -5.10
CA SER A 58 -5.65 13.41 -6.55
C SER A 58 -4.51 12.45 -6.92
N VAL A 59 -3.43 12.45 -6.13
CA VAL A 59 -2.26 11.58 -6.37
C VAL A 59 -2.58 10.12 -6.05
N CYS A 60 -3.24 9.86 -4.92
CA CYS A 60 -3.63 8.50 -4.54
C CYS A 60 -4.70 7.93 -5.49
N ALA A 61 -5.58 8.79 -5.99
CA ALA A 61 -6.58 8.41 -6.99
C ALA A 61 -5.92 7.95 -8.29
N LEU A 62 -4.94 8.72 -8.78
CA LEU A 62 -4.17 8.38 -9.98
C LEU A 62 -3.39 7.07 -9.79
N GLU A 63 -2.67 6.94 -8.68
CA GLU A 63 -1.94 5.72 -8.30
C GLU A 63 -2.86 4.48 -8.30
N THR A 64 -4.04 4.59 -7.70
CA THR A 64 -4.99 3.49 -7.64
C THR A 64 -5.54 3.13 -9.03
N ARG A 65 -5.83 4.11 -9.89
CA ARG A 65 -6.26 3.87 -11.28
C ARG A 65 -5.17 3.16 -12.08
N VAL A 66 -3.92 3.63 -12.01
CA VAL A 66 -2.79 3.05 -12.74
C VAL A 66 -2.57 1.59 -12.33
N PHE A 67 -2.61 1.29 -11.03
CA PHE A 67 -2.51 -0.09 -10.58
C PHE A 67 -3.75 -0.91 -10.95
N ASN A 68 -4.97 -0.37 -10.89
CA ASN A 68 -6.19 -1.07 -11.29
C ASN A 68 -6.13 -1.52 -12.75
N GLU A 69 -5.77 -0.61 -13.66
CA GLU A 69 -5.64 -0.89 -15.09
C GLU A 69 -4.58 -1.96 -15.37
N LYS A 70 -3.41 -1.83 -14.72
CA LYS A 70 -2.29 -2.74 -14.96
C LYS A 70 -2.44 -4.09 -14.26
N ALA A 71 -3.14 -4.16 -13.13
CA ALA A 71 -3.42 -5.39 -12.40
C ALA A 71 -4.56 -6.21 -13.02
N ALA A 72 -5.45 -5.60 -13.81
CA ALA A 72 -6.60 -6.27 -14.42
C ALA A 72 -6.21 -7.50 -15.26
N GLY A 73 -4.99 -7.54 -15.82
CA GLY A 73 -4.48 -8.66 -16.61
C GLY A 73 -3.60 -9.68 -15.86
N LEU A 74 -3.33 -9.49 -14.56
CA LEU A 74 -2.30 -10.25 -13.83
C LEU A 74 -2.93 -11.22 -12.82
N SER A 75 -3.35 -12.41 -13.26
CA SER A 75 -4.06 -13.40 -12.42
C SER A 75 -3.34 -13.79 -11.13
N ASP A 76 -2.01 -13.90 -11.21
CA ASP A 76 -1.13 -14.36 -10.13
C ASP A 76 -0.60 -13.22 -9.25
N ILE A 77 -1.04 -11.98 -9.50
CA ILE A 77 -0.67 -10.79 -8.74
C ILE A 77 -1.93 -10.20 -8.11
N ILE A 78 -1.84 -9.80 -6.84
CA ILE A 78 -2.87 -9.02 -6.15
C ILE A 78 -2.27 -7.69 -5.72
N THR A 79 -2.97 -6.59 -6.00
CA THR A 79 -2.59 -5.26 -5.49
C THR A 79 -3.45 -4.92 -4.27
N LEU A 80 -2.81 -4.55 -3.16
CA LEU A 80 -3.46 -4.15 -1.92
C LEU A 80 -3.15 -2.67 -1.67
N ILE A 81 -4.14 -1.81 -1.86
CA ILE A 81 -4.03 -0.39 -1.51
C ILE A 81 -4.45 -0.20 -0.06
N ILE A 82 -3.53 0.21 0.80
CA ILE A 82 -3.72 0.31 2.25
C ILE A 82 -3.61 1.77 2.69
N SER A 83 -4.64 2.25 3.38
CA SER A 83 -4.71 3.63 3.88
C SER A 83 -5.45 3.72 5.22
N GLY A 84 -5.49 4.94 5.79
CA GLY A 84 -6.28 5.24 6.98
C GLY A 84 -7.77 5.52 6.71
N ASP A 85 -8.22 5.46 5.46
CA ASP A 85 -9.61 5.78 5.11
C ASP A 85 -10.57 4.76 5.68
N LEU A 86 -11.76 5.18 6.11
CA LEU A 86 -12.77 4.23 6.56
C LEU A 86 -13.26 3.35 5.39
N PRO A 87 -13.61 2.08 5.63
CA PRO A 87 -14.10 1.16 4.59
C PRO A 87 -15.22 1.73 3.71
N PHE A 88 -16.11 2.55 4.28
CA PHE A 88 -17.19 3.21 3.54
C PHE A 88 -16.68 4.28 2.57
N ALA A 89 -15.62 5.01 2.93
CA ALA A 89 -14.99 5.99 2.05
C ALA A 89 -14.24 5.29 0.91
N MET A 90 -13.52 4.21 1.19
CA MET A 90 -12.89 3.36 0.17
C MET A 90 -13.90 2.81 -0.83
N LYS A 91 -15.05 2.33 -0.33
CA LYS A 91 -16.14 1.83 -1.18
C LYS A 91 -16.70 2.92 -2.10
N ARG A 92 -16.93 4.13 -1.58
CA ARG A 92 -17.36 5.27 -2.41
C ARG A 92 -16.31 5.60 -3.47
N PHE A 93 -15.05 5.73 -3.06
CA PHE A 93 -13.93 5.98 -3.97
C PHE A 93 -13.89 4.95 -5.10
N CYS A 94 -13.85 3.66 -4.79
CA CYS A 94 -13.80 2.61 -5.81
C CYS A 94 -15.00 2.65 -6.75
N SER A 95 -16.20 2.95 -6.23
CA SER A 95 -17.42 3.05 -7.02
C SER A 95 -17.40 4.23 -7.99
N THR A 96 -16.95 5.40 -7.51
CA THR A 96 -16.82 6.62 -8.32
C THR A 96 -15.73 6.49 -9.38
N GLU A 97 -14.66 5.77 -9.04
CA GLU A 97 -13.46 5.64 -9.86
C GLU A 97 -13.48 4.44 -10.81
N GLY A 98 -14.54 3.63 -10.79
CA GLY A 98 -14.64 2.43 -11.63
C GLY A 98 -13.61 1.35 -11.28
N ILE A 99 -13.17 1.30 -10.02
CA ILE A 99 -12.19 0.33 -9.53
C ILE A 99 -12.93 -0.97 -9.19
N ASN A 100 -12.88 -1.92 -10.11
CA ASN A 100 -13.61 -3.20 -10.05
C ASN A 100 -12.75 -4.42 -10.39
N SER A 101 -11.43 -4.26 -10.51
CA SER A 101 -10.52 -5.37 -10.81
C SER A 101 -10.56 -6.45 -9.71
N PRO A 102 -10.67 -7.75 -10.06
CA PRO A 102 -10.57 -8.83 -9.09
C PRO A 102 -9.16 -8.97 -8.48
N ASN A 103 -8.18 -8.30 -9.08
CA ASN A 103 -6.77 -8.30 -8.65
C ASN A 103 -6.39 -7.00 -7.93
N LEU A 104 -7.38 -6.23 -7.45
CA LEU A 104 -7.16 -5.07 -6.60
C LEU A 104 -8.08 -5.12 -5.38
N MET A 105 -7.51 -4.88 -4.20
CA MET A 105 -8.23 -4.76 -2.94
C MET A 105 -7.82 -3.49 -2.21
N THR A 106 -8.79 -2.79 -1.62
CA THR A 106 -8.53 -1.66 -0.71
C THR A 106 -8.71 -2.11 0.74
N GLY A 107 -7.71 -1.87 1.59
CA GLY A 107 -7.70 -2.28 2.99
C GLY A 107 -7.47 -1.11 3.94
N SER A 108 -8.39 -0.92 4.89
CA SER A 108 -8.28 0.14 5.89
C SER A 108 -7.52 -0.31 7.13
N GLN A 109 -6.51 0.46 7.54
CA GLN A 109 -5.80 0.21 8.80
C GLN A 109 -6.42 0.95 10.00
N TYR A 110 -7.63 1.53 9.88
CA TYR A 110 -8.21 2.41 10.92
C TYR A 110 -8.37 1.78 12.31
N ARG A 111 -8.45 0.44 12.38
CA ARG A 111 -8.55 -0.33 13.64
C ARG A 111 -7.22 -0.81 14.18
N ASP A 112 -6.22 -0.94 13.31
CA ASP A 112 -4.98 -1.65 13.58
C ASP A 112 -3.86 -1.10 12.70
N PHE A 113 -2.85 -0.48 13.32
CA PHE A 113 -1.70 0.11 12.61
C PHE A 113 -0.56 -0.89 12.35
N SER A 114 -0.80 -2.20 12.50
CA SER A 114 0.21 -3.26 12.30
C SER A 114 0.90 -3.14 10.94
N PHE A 115 0.16 -2.85 9.87
CA PHE A 115 0.74 -2.63 8.55
C PHE A 115 1.73 -1.46 8.56
N SER A 116 1.27 -0.23 8.79
CA SER A 116 2.16 0.94 8.66
C SER A 116 3.34 0.92 9.64
N LYS A 117 3.17 0.35 10.84
CA LYS A 117 4.26 0.21 11.80
C LYS A 117 5.27 -0.86 11.41
N ALA A 118 4.82 -2.03 10.96
CA ALA A 118 5.71 -3.12 10.57
C ALA A 118 6.43 -2.84 9.24
N TYR A 119 5.83 -2.02 8.38
CA TYR A 119 6.40 -1.62 7.09
C TYR A 119 7.15 -0.28 7.15
N GLY A 120 7.27 0.33 8.32
CA GLY A 120 8.06 1.56 8.50
C GLY A 120 7.47 2.80 7.83
N THR A 121 6.16 2.82 7.60
CA THR A 121 5.44 3.91 6.91
C THR A 121 4.55 4.73 7.84
N HIS A 122 4.41 4.37 9.12
CA HIS A 122 3.51 5.08 10.03
C HIS A 122 4.01 6.49 10.33
N ILE A 123 3.21 7.50 10.03
CA ILE A 123 3.57 8.91 10.24
C ILE A 123 3.45 9.26 11.73
N ALA A 124 4.57 9.63 12.36
CA ALA A 124 4.66 9.86 13.80
C ALA A 124 4.25 11.28 14.22
N ASP A 125 4.39 12.26 13.32
CA ASP A 125 4.25 13.68 13.61
C ASP A 125 3.57 14.47 12.48
N GLY A 126 3.31 15.74 12.75
CA GLY A 126 2.72 16.66 11.77
C GLY A 126 1.22 16.43 11.50
N PRO A 127 0.68 17.08 10.44
CA PRO A 127 -0.75 17.08 10.16
C PRO A 127 -1.30 15.73 9.68
N LEU A 128 -0.43 14.83 9.21
CA LEU A 128 -0.81 13.49 8.75
C LEU A 128 -0.49 12.39 9.77
N LYS A 129 -0.21 12.76 11.02
CA LYS A 129 0.06 11.82 12.11
C LYS A 129 -1.04 10.75 12.20
N GLY A 130 -0.61 9.49 12.28
CA GLY A 130 -1.49 8.32 12.34
C GLY A 130 -1.88 7.74 10.98
N LEU A 131 -1.51 8.39 9.87
CA LEU A 131 -1.65 7.85 8.52
C LEU A 131 -0.36 7.13 8.08
N SER A 132 -0.41 6.52 6.90
CA SER A 132 0.77 5.97 6.25
C SER A 132 1.42 7.00 5.33
N ALA A 133 2.75 7.05 5.29
CA ALA A 133 3.49 7.63 4.19
C ALA A 133 3.26 6.83 2.89
N ARG A 134 3.63 7.43 1.75
CA ARG A 134 3.53 6.74 0.47
C ARG A 134 4.69 5.78 0.25
N ALA A 135 4.38 4.50 0.05
CA ALA A 135 5.36 3.48 -0.24
C ALA A 135 4.77 2.32 -1.05
N VAL A 136 5.60 1.63 -1.81
CA VAL A 136 5.24 0.44 -2.58
C VAL A 136 6.17 -0.70 -2.22
N PHE A 137 5.60 -1.87 -1.96
CA PHE A 137 6.32 -3.10 -1.70
C PHE A 137 5.86 -4.19 -2.67
N VAL A 138 6.79 -5.00 -3.16
CA VAL A 138 6.45 -6.24 -3.86
C VAL A 138 6.88 -7.41 -2.99
N VAL A 139 5.96 -8.35 -2.78
CA VAL A 139 6.14 -9.54 -1.96
C VAL A 139 5.80 -10.76 -2.79
N ASP A 140 6.68 -11.76 -2.83
CA ASP A 140 6.43 -12.98 -3.60
C ASP A 140 5.48 -13.97 -2.89
N LYS A 141 5.23 -15.11 -3.53
CA LYS A 141 4.40 -16.21 -3.00
C LYS A 141 4.97 -16.85 -1.72
N SER A 142 6.27 -16.66 -1.45
CA SER A 142 6.94 -17.15 -0.25
C SER A 142 6.98 -16.12 0.89
N ASP A 143 6.25 -15.01 0.75
CA ASP A 143 6.27 -13.85 1.65
C ASP A 143 7.67 -13.22 1.79
N THR A 144 8.45 -13.23 0.71
CA THR A 144 9.76 -12.55 0.65
C THR A 144 9.62 -11.22 -0.08
N VAL A 145 10.15 -10.16 0.50
CA VAL A 145 10.17 -8.82 -0.10
C VAL A 145 11.13 -8.82 -1.30
N ARG A 146 10.64 -8.38 -2.47
CA ARG A 146 11.39 -8.31 -3.73
C ARG A 146 11.67 -6.89 -4.19
N TYR A 147 10.81 -5.95 -3.82
CA TYR A 147 10.96 -4.54 -4.13
C TYR A 147 10.42 -3.69 -2.99
N VAL A 148 11.06 -2.55 -2.79
CA VAL A 148 10.71 -1.56 -1.78
C VAL A 148 10.97 -0.19 -2.36
N GLU A 149 9.97 0.67 -2.26
CA GLU A 149 10.09 2.08 -2.57
C GLU A 149 9.35 2.87 -1.49
N LEU A 150 10.11 3.67 -0.73
CA LEU A 150 9.54 4.72 0.11
C LEU A 150 9.68 6.02 -0.66
N VAL A 151 8.55 6.67 -0.95
CA VAL A 151 8.57 7.93 -1.70
C VAL A 151 9.08 9.04 -0.79
N SER A 152 10.14 9.73 -1.21
CA SER A 152 10.82 10.75 -0.39
C SER A 152 9.92 11.96 -0.09
N GLU A 153 8.98 12.28 -0.98
CA GLU A 153 7.97 13.33 -0.80
C GLU A 153 6.57 12.71 -0.85
N ILE A 154 5.81 12.84 0.23
CA ILE A 154 4.45 12.29 0.37
C ILE A 154 3.49 12.86 -0.70
N GLY A 155 3.78 14.01 -1.32
CA GLY A 155 3.03 14.54 -2.45
C GLY A 155 3.36 13.93 -3.82
N SER A 156 4.38 13.09 -3.94
CA SER A 156 4.88 12.56 -5.23
C SER A 156 4.41 11.14 -5.52
N GLU A 157 4.34 10.77 -6.80
CA GLU A 157 4.02 9.41 -7.23
C GLU A 157 5.21 8.45 -7.06
N PRO A 158 4.97 7.13 -6.87
CA PRO A 158 6.02 6.14 -6.87
C PRO A 158 6.40 5.72 -8.30
N ASN A 159 7.44 4.92 -8.44
CA ASN A 159 7.84 4.32 -9.70
C ASN A 159 7.01 3.07 -10.00
N TYR A 160 5.83 3.27 -10.60
CA TYR A 160 4.92 2.19 -10.99
C TYR A 160 5.57 1.13 -11.88
N GLN A 161 6.45 1.56 -12.81
CA GLN A 161 7.08 0.65 -13.75
C GLN A 161 8.05 -0.30 -13.04
N ALA A 162 8.84 0.21 -12.09
CA ALA A 162 9.75 -0.60 -11.30
C ALA A 162 9.00 -1.60 -10.41
N ALA A 163 7.93 -1.15 -9.73
CA ALA A 163 7.10 -2.03 -8.91
C ALA A 163 6.46 -3.17 -9.74
N LEU A 164 5.91 -2.86 -10.91
CA LEU A 164 5.30 -3.87 -11.77
C LEU A 164 6.33 -4.81 -12.41
N ALA A 165 7.50 -4.29 -12.79
CA ALA A 165 8.58 -5.14 -13.29
C ALA A 165 9.04 -6.12 -12.21
N ALA A 166 9.20 -5.66 -10.97
CA ALA A 166 9.54 -6.52 -9.84
C ALA A 166 8.44 -7.55 -9.53
N ALA A 167 7.17 -7.17 -9.62
CA ALA A 167 6.05 -8.09 -9.43
C ALA A 167 6.04 -9.20 -10.48
N ASN A 168 6.25 -8.86 -11.75
CA ASN A 168 6.35 -9.86 -12.83
C ASN A 168 7.57 -10.77 -12.67
N ALA A 169 8.71 -10.24 -12.21
CA ALA A 169 9.90 -11.04 -11.95
C ALA A 169 9.76 -11.98 -10.72
N ALA A 170 8.74 -11.75 -9.88
CA ALA A 170 8.47 -12.52 -8.67
C ALA A 170 7.40 -13.63 -8.83
N LEU A 171 6.84 -13.77 -10.04
CA LEU A 171 5.83 -14.79 -10.38
C LEU A 171 6.37 -16.22 -10.33
#